data_AF-A0A961LEV3-F1
#
_entry.id   AF-A0A961LEV3-F1
#
_cell.length_a   1.000
_cell.length_b   1.000
_cell.length_c   1.000
_cell.angle_alpha   90.00
_cell.angle_beta   90.00
_cell.angle_gamma   90.00
#
_symmetry.space_group_name_H-M   'P 1'
#
loop_
_entity.id
_entity.type
_entity.pdbx_description
1 polymer ?
#
loop_
_entity_poly.entity_id
_entity_poly.type
_entity_poly.pdbx_seq_one_letter_code
_entity_poly.pdbx_strand_id
1 'polypeptide(L)'
;TVVICTMTALVIVITGMLNVDPATGMYVWDSEAGRIATEGSLTGVELTSAAFGSSFSFFPYVLAIAVVLFAFSTMISWSYYGLKSWTYLFGEGKTTEISYKVLFCVFVVIGAAMNLGAVIDFSDAAIFAMALPNIIGLYLLMPVVKREMDSYLSRLKSGEIRKFH
;
A
#
# COMPACT_ATOMS: atom_id res chain seq x y z
N THR A 1 -2.77 7.81 -3.41
CA THR A 1 -1.56 8.07 -4.21
C THR A 1 -1.42 9.54 -4.58
N VAL A 2 -2.43 10.17 -5.20
CA VAL A 2 -2.30 11.54 -5.75
C VAL A 2 -1.94 12.63 -4.74
N VAL A 3 -2.46 12.59 -3.50
CA VAL A 3 -2.17 13.62 -2.49
C VAL A 3 -1.03 13.20 -1.57
N ILE A 4 -1.17 12.06 -0.88
CA ILE A 4 -0.21 11.67 0.15
C ILE A 4 1.17 11.34 -0.44
N CYS A 5 1.23 10.51 -1.50
CA CYS A 5 2.51 10.11 -2.07
C CYS A 5 3.22 11.26 -2.77
N THR A 6 2.48 12.18 -3.40
CA THR A 6 3.08 13.37 -4.03
C THR A 6 3.65 14.32 -3.00
N MET A 7 2.93 14.58 -1.89
CA MET A 7 3.43 15.40 -0.80
C MET A 7 4.71 14.82 -0.18
N THR A 8 4.73 13.51 0.10
CA THR A 8 5.93 12.84 0.63
C THR A 8 7.10 12.91 -0.35
N ALA A 9 6.86 12.63 -1.64
CA ALA A 9 7.91 12.69 -2.65
C ALA A 9 8.48 14.11 -2.82
N LEU A 10 7.63 15.14 -2.84
CA LEU A 10 8.05 16.53 -2.93
C LEU A 10 8.94 16.93 -1.76
N VAL A 11 8.59 16.54 -0.53
CA VAL A 11 9.41 16.84 0.64
C VAL A 11 10.76 16.13 0.57
N ILE A 12 10.81 14.86 0.16
CA ILE A 12 12.07 14.12 0.00
C ILE A 12 12.97 14.79 -1.05
N VAL A 13 12.40 15.25 -2.16
CA VAL A 13 13.15 15.90 -3.24
C VAL A 13 13.67 17.29 -2.82
N ILE A 14 12.82 18.11 -2.20
CA ILE A 14 13.18 19.50 -1.82
C ILE A 14 14.21 19.53 -0.68
N THR A 15 14.18 18.55 0.23
CA THR A 15 15.08 18.50 1.39
C THR A 15 16.51 18.05 1.03
N GLY A 16 16.77 17.67 -0.22
CA GLY A 16 18.11 17.30 -0.69
C GLY A 16 18.61 15.94 -0.19
N MET A 17 17.71 15.09 0.33
CA MET A 17 18.06 13.77 0.87
C MET A 17 18.47 12.76 -0.22
N LEU A 18 18.20 13.09 -1.49
CA LEU A 18 18.65 12.35 -2.67
C LEU A 18 20.00 12.92 -3.12
N ASN A 19 21.03 12.08 -3.18
CA ASN A 19 22.37 12.51 -3.55
C ASN A 19 22.41 13.00 -4.99
N VAL A 20 22.95 14.19 -5.19
CA VAL A 20 23.16 14.82 -6.49
C VAL A 20 24.65 14.99 -6.72
N ASP A 21 25.13 14.62 -7.91
CA ASP A 21 26.51 14.85 -8.32
C ASP A 21 26.75 16.36 -8.51
N PRO A 22 27.68 16.98 -7.75
CA PRO A 22 27.96 18.41 -7.83
C PRO A 22 28.45 18.88 -9.22
N ALA A 23 29.03 17.99 -10.03
CA ALA A 23 29.58 18.33 -11.33
C ALA A 23 28.53 18.34 -12.45
N THR A 24 27.53 17.45 -12.36
CA THR A 24 26.53 17.24 -13.41
C THR A 24 25.14 17.75 -13.03
N GLY A 25 24.87 17.97 -11.75
CA GLY A 25 23.54 18.32 -11.24
C GLY A 25 22.52 17.17 -11.35
N MET A 26 22.97 15.96 -11.68
CA MET A 26 22.12 14.78 -11.83
C MET A 26 22.10 13.95 -10.54
N TYR A 27 20.99 13.23 -10.31
CA TYR A 27 20.91 12.27 -9.21
C TYR A 27 21.90 11.12 -9.39
N VAL A 28 22.56 10.74 -8.30
CA VAL A 28 23.48 9.61 -8.27
C VAL A 28 22.66 8.32 -8.19
N TRP A 29 22.86 7.43 -9.16
CA TRP A 29 22.22 6.11 -9.18
C TRP A 29 23.06 5.08 -8.42
N ASP A 30 22.45 4.40 -7.46
CA ASP A 30 23.03 3.25 -6.78
C ASP A 30 22.62 1.97 -7.54
N SER A 31 23.57 1.37 -8.27
CA SER A 31 23.34 0.15 -9.05
C SER A 31 23.14 -1.10 -8.20
N GLU A 32 23.68 -1.13 -6.97
CA GLU A 32 23.51 -2.27 -6.07
C GLU A 32 22.14 -2.23 -5.40
N ALA A 33 21.67 -1.03 -5.03
CA ALA A 33 20.37 -0.85 -4.39
C ALA A 33 19.22 -0.64 -5.37
N GLY A 34 19.48 -0.48 -6.68
CA GLY A 34 18.47 -0.29 -7.72
C GLY A 34 17.63 0.98 -7.54
N ARG A 35 18.20 2.03 -6.96
CA ARG A 35 17.50 3.28 -6.59
C ARG A 35 18.45 4.48 -6.60
N ILE A 36 17.90 5.68 -6.48
CA ILE A 36 18.71 6.89 -6.26
C ILE A 36 19.43 6.78 -4.92
N ALA A 37 20.73 7.07 -4.90
CA ALA A 37 21.54 7.08 -3.70
C ALA A 37 21.01 8.15 -2.73
N THR A 38 20.87 7.78 -1.45
CA THR A 38 20.36 8.66 -0.40
C THR A 38 21.45 8.98 0.60
N GLU A 39 21.29 10.10 1.32
CA GLU A 39 22.15 10.42 2.45
C GLU A 39 22.08 9.30 3.49
N GLY A 40 23.24 8.76 3.90
CA GLY A 40 23.32 7.65 4.86
C GLY A 40 22.68 6.33 4.40
N SER A 41 22.43 6.16 3.10
CA SER A 41 21.74 4.98 2.54
C SER A 41 20.32 4.74 3.10
N LEU A 42 19.70 5.78 3.68
CA LEU A 42 18.38 5.71 4.32
C LEU A 42 17.30 5.21 3.35
N THR A 43 16.32 4.46 3.86
CA THR A 43 15.21 3.89 3.07
C THR A 43 13.86 4.06 3.75
N GLY A 44 12.79 3.96 2.95
CA GLY A 44 11.42 3.88 3.44
C GLY A 44 11.03 4.99 4.43
N VAL A 45 10.58 4.58 5.61
CA VAL A 45 10.12 5.49 6.67
C VAL A 45 11.29 6.31 7.25
N GLU A 46 12.49 5.76 7.33
CA GLU A 46 13.66 6.47 7.86
C GLU A 46 14.07 7.63 6.96
N LEU A 47 14.07 7.41 5.64
CA LEU A 47 14.31 8.47 4.65
C LEU A 47 13.29 9.60 4.79
N THR A 48 12.01 9.25 4.94
CA THR A 48 10.94 10.24 5.12
C THR A 48 11.10 10.99 6.44
N SER A 49 11.46 10.29 7.51
CA SER A 49 11.70 10.87 8.84
C SER A 49 12.87 11.85 8.81
N ALA A 50 13.98 11.51 8.15
CA ALA A 50 15.13 12.38 7.99
C ALA A 50 14.79 13.62 7.13
N ALA A 51 14.08 13.43 6.01
CA ALA A 51 13.62 14.51 5.15
C ALA A 51 12.76 15.53 5.90
N PHE A 52 11.76 15.09 6.65
CA PHE A 52 10.94 16.02 7.42
C PHE A 52 11.65 16.55 8.68
N GLY A 53 12.53 15.76 9.28
CA GLY A 53 13.31 16.12 10.46
C GLY A 53 14.30 17.27 10.20
N SER A 54 14.82 17.37 8.97
CA SER A 54 15.70 18.49 8.57
C SER A 54 14.98 19.84 8.55
N SER A 55 13.66 19.83 8.31
CA SER A 55 12.82 21.04 8.30
C SER A 55 12.16 21.29 9.66
N PHE A 56 11.70 20.23 10.33
CA PHE A 56 10.97 20.29 11.60
C PHE A 56 11.47 19.21 12.56
N SER A 57 12.25 19.61 13.57
CA SER A 57 12.89 18.69 14.53
C SER A 57 11.93 17.81 15.34
N PHE A 58 10.67 18.22 15.53
CA PHE A 58 9.65 17.43 16.24
C PHE A 58 8.88 16.45 15.35
N PHE A 59 8.98 16.59 14.02
CA PHE A 59 8.19 15.81 13.07
C PHE A 59 8.46 14.29 13.12
N PRO A 60 9.69 13.80 13.39
CA PRO A 60 9.93 12.37 13.53
C PRO A 60 9.01 11.68 14.54
N TYR A 61 8.67 12.33 15.66
CA TYR A 61 7.74 11.77 16.65
C TYR A 61 6.29 11.70 16.13
N VAL A 62 5.86 12.74 15.41
CA VAL A 62 4.53 12.78 14.79
C VAL A 62 4.41 11.70 13.70
N LEU A 63 5.44 11.58 12.86
CA LEU A 63 5.51 10.58 11.81
C LEU A 63 5.49 9.16 12.39
N ALA A 64 6.22 8.90 13.48
CA ALA A 64 6.21 7.60 14.13
C ALA A 64 4.79 7.18 14.58
N ILE A 65 4.05 8.09 15.22
CA ILE A 65 2.66 7.83 15.62
C ILE A 65 1.77 7.60 14.39
N ALA A 66 1.91 8.44 13.36
CA ALA A 66 1.13 8.32 12.13
C ALA A 66 1.38 6.99 11.40
N VAL A 67 2.64 6.54 11.31
CA VAL A 67 3.03 5.29 10.67
C VAL A 67 2.49 4.09 11.45
N VAL A 68 2.52 4.11 12.78
CA VAL A 68 1.93 3.03 13.60
C VAL A 68 0.41 2.94 13.36
N LEU A 69 -0.30 4.07 13.37
CA LEU A 69 -1.74 4.09 13.10
C LEU A 69 -2.07 3.62 11.67
N PHE A 70 -1.25 4.01 10.70
CA PHE A 70 -1.41 3.61 9.30
C PHE A 70 -1.12 2.11 9.09
N ALA A 71 -0.08 1.59 9.73
CA ALA A 71 0.22 0.16 9.72
C ALA A 71 -0.92 -0.64 10.35
N PHE A 72 -1.45 -0.18 11.48
CA PHE A 72 -2.56 -0.84 12.17
C PHE A 72 -3.84 -0.85 11.35
N SER A 73 -4.22 0.27 10.74
CA SER A 73 -5.40 0.34 9.87
C SER A 73 -5.27 -0.57 8.66
N THR A 74 -4.09 -0.60 8.05
CA THR A 74 -3.77 -1.48 6.91
C THR A 74 -3.88 -2.95 7.33
N MET A 75 -3.30 -3.33 8.47
CA MET A 75 -3.41 -4.70 9.00
C MET A 75 -4.87 -5.13 9.23
N ILE A 76 -5.73 -4.25 9.75
CA ILE A 76 -7.15 -4.57 9.93
C ILE A 76 -7.84 -4.85 8.60
N SER A 77 -7.66 -3.98 7.60
CA SER A 77 -8.28 -4.15 6.28
C SER A 77 -7.84 -5.44 5.61
N TRP A 78 -6.53 -5.72 5.59
CA TRP A 78 -5.99 -6.94 5.00
C TRP A 78 -6.38 -8.21 5.78
N SER A 79 -6.42 -8.12 7.12
CA SER A 79 -6.92 -9.22 7.95
C SER A 79 -8.37 -9.56 7.59
N TYR A 80 -9.23 -8.55 7.41
CA TYR A 80 -10.62 -8.76 7.00
C TYR A 80 -10.75 -9.38 5.60
N TYR A 81 -10.04 -8.84 4.60
CA TYR A 81 -10.10 -9.38 3.23
C TYR A 81 -9.59 -10.82 3.15
N GLY A 82 -8.50 -11.13 3.85
CA GLY A 82 -7.99 -12.49 3.92
C GLY A 82 -8.90 -13.43 4.71
N LEU A 83 -9.54 -12.96 5.80
CA LEU A 83 -10.52 -13.77 6.54
C LEU A 83 -11.71 -14.15 5.66
N LYS A 84 -12.23 -13.20 4.86
CA LYS A 84 -13.32 -13.50 3.93
C LYS A 84 -12.93 -14.50 2.85
N SER A 85 -11.71 -14.38 2.32
CA SER A 85 -11.15 -15.34 1.38
C SER A 85 -10.98 -16.73 2.01
N TRP A 86 -10.53 -16.77 3.27
CA TRP A 86 -10.36 -18.00 4.04
C TRP A 86 -11.69 -18.70 4.32
N THR A 87 -12.71 -17.97 4.78
CA THR A 87 -14.05 -18.53 5.01
C THR A 87 -14.75 -18.95 3.73
N TYR A 88 -14.43 -18.31 2.58
CA TYR A 88 -14.94 -18.74 1.28
C TYR A 88 -14.38 -20.11 0.87
N LEU A 89 -13.11 -20.38 1.16
CA LEU A 89 -12.44 -21.65 0.81
C LEU A 89 -12.74 -22.78 1.78
N PHE A 90 -12.71 -22.51 3.09
CA PHE A 90 -12.77 -23.52 4.15
C PHE A 90 -14.13 -23.57 4.88
N GLY A 91 -15.09 -22.76 4.43
CA GLY A 91 -16.40 -22.62 5.06
C GLY A 91 -16.42 -21.66 6.25
N GLU A 92 -17.63 -21.26 6.64
CA GLU A 92 -17.84 -20.39 7.79
C GLU A 92 -17.87 -21.20 9.09
N GLY A 93 -17.18 -20.71 10.12
CA GLY A 93 -17.15 -21.38 11.41
C GLY A 93 -16.18 -20.73 12.37
N LYS A 94 -16.53 -20.73 13.67
CA LYS A 94 -15.73 -20.11 14.72
C LYS A 94 -14.30 -20.66 14.78
N THR A 95 -14.13 -21.97 14.59
CA THR A 95 -12.81 -22.61 14.56
C THR A 95 -11.98 -22.17 13.37
N THR A 96 -12.59 -22.09 12.17
CA THR A 96 -11.95 -21.65 10.92
C THR A 96 -11.54 -20.18 10.97
N GLU A 97 -12.35 -19.33 11.60
CA GLU A 97 -11.98 -17.92 11.80
C GLU A 97 -10.84 -17.75 12.81
N ILE A 98 -10.88 -18.50 13.93
CA ILE A 98 -9.84 -18.43 14.95
C ILE A 98 -8.52 -18.93 14.38
N SER A 99 -8.51 -20.02 13.59
CA SER A 99 -7.29 -20.52 12.97
C SER A 99 -6.66 -19.49 12.04
N TYR A 100 -7.46 -18.78 11.22
CA TYR A 100 -6.96 -17.68 10.39
C TYR A 100 -6.41 -16.53 11.22
N LYS A 101 -7.12 -16.10 12.28
CA LYS A 101 -6.66 -15.00 13.15
C LYS A 101 -5.32 -15.33 13.82
N VAL A 102 -5.15 -16.56 14.30
CA VAL A 102 -3.87 -17.02 14.88
C VAL A 102 -2.77 -17.04 13.82
N LEU A 103 -3.05 -17.59 12.65
CA LEU A 103 -2.10 -17.63 11.54
C LEU A 103 -1.66 -16.21 11.13
N PHE A 104 -2.62 -15.29 10.98
CA PHE A 104 -2.36 -13.90 10.65
C PHE A 104 -1.45 -13.23 11.68
N CYS A 105 -1.73 -13.39 12.98
CA CYS A 105 -0.87 -12.86 14.05
C CYS A 105 0.56 -13.43 14.00
N VAL A 106 0.73 -14.72 13.73
CA VAL A 106 2.06 -15.34 13.58
C VAL A 106 2.82 -14.72 12.40
N PHE A 107 2.17 -14.56 11.25
CA PHE A 107 2.79 -13.93 10.08
C PHE A 107 3.13 -12.44 10.31
N VAL A 108 2.35 -11.71 11.12
CA VAL A 108 2.71 -10.33 11.52
C VAL A 108 4.02 -10.31 12.30
N VAL A 109 4.21 -11.23 13.25
CA VAL A 109 5.46 -11.33 14.03
C VAL A 109 6.64 -11.70 13.13
N ILE A 110 6.46 -12.66 12.22
CA ILE A 110 7.49 -13.05 11.26
C ILE A 110 7.84 -11.87 10.35
N GLY A 111 6.83 -11.21 9.77
CA GLY A 111 7.02 -10.06 8.88
C GLY A 111 7.73 -8.89 9.55
N ALA A 112 7.46 -8.64 10.84
CA ALA A 112 8.15 -7.62 11.62
C ALA A 112 9.65 -7.92 11.86
N ALA A 113 10.06 -9.19 11.78
CA ALA A 113 11.45 -9.62 11.93
C ALA A 113 12.21 -9.77 10.59
N MET A 114 11.51 -9.71 9.45
CA MET A 114 12.11 -9.83 8.11
C MET A 114 12.74 -8.51 7.63
N ASN A 115 13.73 -8.60 6.75
CA ASN A 115 14.28 -7.42 6.09
C ASN A 115 13.25 -6.78 5.14
N LEU A 116 13.23 -5.44 5.10
CA LEU A 116 12.31 -4.64 4.28
C LEU A 116 12.30 -5.06 2.79
N GLY A 117 13.46 -5.33 2.19
CA GLY A 117 13.52 -5.74 0.79
C GLY A 117 12.80 -7.06 0.54
N ALA A 118 13.11 -8.08 1.35
CA ALA A 118 12.52 -9.40 1.21
C ALA A 118 10.99 -9.41 1.41
N VAL A 119 10.46 -8.60 2.35
CA VAL A 119 9.00 -8.49 2.55
C VAL A 119 8.32 -7.75 1.40
N ILE A 120 8.96 -6.75 0.79
CA ILE A 120 8.43 -6.06 -0.38
C ILE A 120 8.39 -7.01 -1.57
N ASP A 121 9.49 -7.70 -1.88
CA ASP A 121 9.57 -8.64 -3.01
C ASP A 121 8.52 -9.76 -2.89
N PHE A 122 8.36 -10.32 -1.68
CA PHE A 122 7.34 -11.32 -1.42
C PHE A 122 5.91 -10.77 -1.58
N SER A 123 5.66 -9.56 -1.08
CA SER A 123 4.35 -8.91 -1.18
C SER A 123 3.98 -8.61 -2.62
N ASP A 124 4.92 -8.11 -3.42
CA ASP A 124 4.73 -7.81 -4.84
C ASP A 124 4.43 -9.09 -5.62
N ALA A 125 5.17 -10.17 -5.36
CA ALA A 125 4.89 -11.47 -5.99
C ALA A 125 3.49 -12.01 -5.61
N ALA A 126 3.09 -11.89 -4.35
CA ALA A 126 1.77 -12.32 -3.88
C ALA A 126 0.63 -11.49 -4.50
N ILE A 127 0.78 -10.16 -4.54
CA ILE A 127 -0.20 -9.24 -5.16
C ILE A 127 -0.29 -9.52 -6.66
N PHE A 128 0.82 -9.74 -7.33
CA PHE A 128 0.84 -10.10 -8.76
C PHE A 128 0.08 -11.41 -9.01
N ALA A 129 0.32 -12.43 -8.20
CA ALA A 129 -0.38 -13.71 -8.29
C ALA A 129 -1.90 -13.57 -8.09
N MET A 130 -2.35 -12.68 -7.19
CA MET A 130 -3.78 -12.38 -7.00
C MET A 130 -4.37 -11.52 -8.13
N ALA A 131 -3.61 -10.58 -8.66
CA ALA A 131 -4.06 -9.66 -9.70
C ALA A 131 -4.33 -10.38 -11.02
N LEU A 132 -3.52 -11.38 -11.39
CA LEU A 132 -3.64 -12.09 -12.66
C LEU A 132 -5.02 -12.75 -12.88
N PRO A 133 -5.53 -13.62 -11.99
CA PRO A 133 -6.88 -14.18 -12.16
C PRO A 133 -7.97 -13.12 -12.04
N ASN A 134 -7.79 -12.09 -11.21
CA ASN A 134 -8.77 -11.01 -11.05
C ASN A 134 -8.95 -10.20 -12.34
N ILE A 135 -7.86 -9.82 -12.99
CA ILE A 135 -7.86 -9.08 -14.26
C ILE A 135 -8.51 -9.90 -15.37
N ILE A 136 -8.21 -11.20 -15.46
CA ILE A 136 -8.85 -12.10 -16.44
C ILE A 136 -10.35 -12.17 -16.19
N GLY A 137 -10.78 -12.35 -14.94
CA GLY A 137 -12.19 -12.35 -14.58
C GLY A 137 -12.90 -11.04 -14.92
N LEU A 138 -12.27 -9.90 -14.63
CA LEU A 138 -12.81 -8.58 -14.94
C LEU A 138 -12.91 -8.34 -16.45
N TYR A 139 -11.95 -8.81 -17.23
CA TYR A 139 -11.98 -8.74 -18.69
C TYR A 139 -13.18 -9.53 -19.26
N LEU A 140 -13.40 -10.75 -18.79
CA LEU A 140 -14.54 -11.58 -19.20
C LEU A 140 -15.89 -11.01 -18.75
N LEU A 141 -15.94 -10.37 -17.57
CA LEU A 141 -17.14 -9.76 -17.01
C LEU A 141 -17.40 -8.33 -17.51
N MET A 142 -16.45 -7.72 -18.22
CA MET A 142 -16.56 -6.36 -18.76
C MET A 142 -17.88 -6.08 -19.51
N PRO A 143 -18.40 -6.94 -20.41
CA PRO A 143 -19.68 -6.68 -21.07
C PRO A 143 -20.87 -6.67 -20.10
N VAL A 144 -20.83 -7.50 -19.04
CA VAL A 144 -21.87 -7.53 -18.00
C VAL A 144 -21.81 -6.24 -17.20
N VAL A 145 -20.63 -5.83 -16.74
CA VAL A 145 -20.43 -4.58 -15.99
C VAL A 145 -20.90 -3.37 -16.81
N LYS A 146 -20.58 -3.33 -18.11
CA LYS A 146 -21.05 -2.26 -19.00
C LYS A 146 -22.58 -2.19 -19.06
N ARG A 147 -23.25 -3.33 -19.26
CA ARG A 147 -24.72 -3.39 -19.30
C ARG A 147 -25.36 -2.94 -17.98
N GLU A 148 -24.83 -3.40 -16.84
CA GLU A 148 -25.34 -3.01 -15.52
C GLU A 148 -25.08 -1.52 -15.24
N MET A 149 -23.95 -0.96 -15.68
CA MET A 149 -23.65 0.46 -15.57
C MET A 149 -24.60 1.31 -16.41
N ASP A 150 -24.89 0.91 -17.65
CA ASP A 150 -25.84 1.61 -18.52
C ASP A 150 -27.26 1.58 -17.92
N SER A 151 -27.67 0.42 -17.39
CA SER A 151 -28.93 0.25 -16.65
C SER A 151 -28.99 1.17 -15.43
N TYR A 152 -27.96 1.17 -14.58
CA TYR A 152 -27.88 2.04 -13.40
C TYR A 152 -27.98 3.53 -13.77
N LEU A 153 -27.23 3.97 -14.79
CA LEU A 153 -27.24 5.36 -15.24
C LEU A 153 -28.60 5.77 -15.83
N SER A 154 -29.30 4.88 -16.54
CA SER A 154 -30.64 5.15 -17.07
C SER A 154 -31.66 5.34 -15.94
N ARG A 155 -31.63 4.48 -14.91
CA ARG A 155 -32.50 4.54 -13.73
C ARG A 155 -32.21 5.74 -12.84
N LEU A 156 -30.94 6.17 -12.81
CA LEU A 156 -30.54 7.41 -12.14
C LEU A 156 -31.05 8.65 -12.88
N LYS A 157 -31.05 8.64 -14.22
CA LYS A 157 -31.59 9.73 -15.06
C LYS A 157 -33.11 9.81 -15.05
N SER A 158 -33.80 8.66 -15.01
CA SER A 158 -35.26 8.60 -14.96
C SER A 158 -35.84 9.01 -13.58
N GLY A 159 -35.00 9.12 -12.56
CA GLY A 159 -35.42 9.48 -11.21
C GLY A 159 -35.93 8.31 -10.37
N GLU A 160 -35.85 7.07 -10.87
CA GLU A 160 -36.13 5.87 -10.08
C GLU A 160 -35.16 5.74 -8.90
N ILE A 161 -33.89 6.08 -9.11
CA ILE A 161 -32.88 6.09 -8.06
C ILE A 161 -32.76 7.53 -7.53
N ARG A 162 -33.26 7.76 -6.31
CA ARG A 162 -33.14 9.07 -5.65
C ARG A 162 -31.67 9.38 -5.36
N LYS A 163 -31.19 10.52 -5.84
CA LYS A 163 -29.92 11.10 -5.39
C LYS A 163 -30.11 11.61 -3.96
N PHE A 164 -29.46 10.96 -3.00
CA PHE A 164 -29.26 11.54 -1.67
C PHE A 164 -28.04 12.47 -1.78
N HIS A 165 -28.26 13.76 -1.55
CA HIS A 165 -27.22 14.79 -1.50
C HIS A 165 -26.75 14.95 -0.05
#